data_AF-A0A8T3S946-F1
#
_entry.id   AF-A0A8T3S946-F1
#
_cell.length_a   1.000
_cell.length_b   1.000
_cell.length_c   1.000
_cell.angle_alpha   90.00
_cell.angle_beta   90.00
_cell.angle_gamma   90.00
#
_symmetry.space_group_name_H-M   'P 1'
#
loop_
_entity.id
_entity.type
_entity.pdbx_description
1 polymer ?
#
loop_
_entity_poly.entity_id
_entity_poly.type
_entity_poly.pdbx_seq_one_letter_code
_entity_poly.pdbx_strand_id
1 'polypeptide(L)'
;MTRTQPPASEELAVHQRLMRFGEAESLATPMWEERGTSVQAIASHLASLWDAPTELDDGGDPLVTEKGLPHGRASVLNLLVTVVDEAAAERVVQTLVGLGIRHPSRAIVLVPHQGSGAAPLDARISTHCNAASGGGDRVCYEEVVLTVRGEAAEHLSGIVAPLLIHDLPTHIWWPGDPPWGDPVFEQLVEMGDRVIVDSADFCDLLGGLRRTSHLRRRSGVGDLSWERLAWWQELTAQFFDAPRFRRYLPNLSRLHIRYALPPAASQRHDEDADVAPGTPAPMAQALLYAGWIATRLGWRRHRTLAALEEGGF
;
A
#
# COMPACT_ATOMS: atom_id res chain seq x y z
N MET A 1 -27.97 -36.29 -14.26
CA MET A 1 -27.00 -35.41 -14.96
C MET A 1 -26.18 -34.69 -13.91
N THR A 2 -25.05 -35.28 -13.54
CA THR A 2 -24.16 -34.79 -12.48
C THR A 2 -23.28 -33.70 -13.10
N ARG A 3 -23.48 -32.44 -12.70
CA ARG A 3 -22.59 -31.34 -13.07
C ARG A 3 -21.27 -31.51 -12.31
N THR A 4 -20.23 -31.90 -13.03
CA THR A 4 -18.85 -31.91 -12.52
C THR A 4 -18.42 -30.47 -12.26
N GLN A 5 -18.10 -30.17 -11.01
CA GLN A 5 -17.54 -28.89 -10.58
C GLN A 5 -16.06 -28.85 -11.00
N PRO A 6 -15.57 -27.76 -11.63
CA PRO A 6 -14.19 -27.71 -12.10
C PRO A 6 -13.21 -27.78 -10.92
N PRO A 7 -12.01 -28.35 -11.10
CA PRO A 7 -11.00 -28.44 -10.06
C PRO A 7 -10.57 -27.03 -9.61
N ALA A 8 -10.27 -26.87 -8.31
CA ALA A 8 -9.90 -25.59 -7.69
C ALA A 8 -8.73 -24.87 -8.39
N SER A 9 -7.88 -25.59 -9.12
CA SER A 9 -6.80 -25.04 -9.94
C SER A 9 -7.30 -24.25 -11.16
N GLU A 10 -8.43 -24.63 -11.76
CA GLU A 10 -9.06 -23.87 -12.85
C GLU A 10 -9.74 -22.61 -12.33
N GLU A 11 -10.39 -22.66 -11.17
CA GLU A 11 -10.96 -21.47 -10.53
C GLU A 11 -9.86 -20.48 -10.10
N LEU A 12 -8.73 -20.98 -9.59
CA LEU A 12 -7.57 -20.14 -9.26
C LEU A 12 -6.95 -19.53 -10.51
N ALA A 13 -6.85 -20.29 -11.61
CA ALA A 13 -6.33 -19.79 -12.88
C ALA A 13 -7.28 -18.77 -13.53
N VAL A 14 -8.60 -18.96 -13.44
CA VAL A 14 -9.61 -18.00 -13.90
C VAL A 14 -9.62 -16.75 -13.02
N HIS A 15 -9.46 -16.89 -11.70
CA HIS A 15 -9.30 -15.76 -10.79
C HIS A 15 -8.01 -14.98 -11.08
N GLN A 16 -6.87 -15.65 -11.28
CA GLN A 16 -5.61 -15.02 -11.69
C GLN A 16 -5.72 -14.35 -13.06
N ARG A 17 -6.50 -14.92 -13.99
CA ARG A 17 -6.74 -14.35 -15.32
C ARG A 17 -7.72 -13.16 -15.29
N LEU A 18 -8.69 -13.17 -14.38
CA LEU A 18 -9.60 -12.03 -14.11
C LEU A 18 -8.91 -10.92 -13.31
N MET A 19 -7.89 -11.26 -12.51
CA MET A 19 -7.06 -10.32 -11.75
C MET A 19 -5.85 -9.80 -12.54
N ARG A 20 -5.61 -10.28 -13.77
CA ARG A 20 -4.74 -9.60 -14.75
C ARG A 20 -5.45 -8.35 -15.25
N PHE A 21 -5.49 -7.33 -14.41
CA PHE A 21 -5.91 -6.01 -14.80
C PHE A 21 -4.90 -5.43 -15.77
N GLY A 22 -5.33 -5.25 -17.03
CA GLY A 22 -4.72 -4.38 -18.04
C GLY A 22 -3.22 -4.59 -18.26
N GLU A 23 -2.85 -5.44 -19.22
CA GLU A 23 -1.56 -5.35 -19.90
C GLU A 23 -1.52 -4.04 -20.72
N ALA A 24 -1.45 -2.90 -20.03
CA ALA A 24 -0.94 -1.67 -20.62
C ALA A 24 0.58 -1.75 -20.47
N GLU A 25 1.30 -1.91 -21.58
CA GLU A 25 2.75 -1.77 -21.58
C GLU A 25 3.11 -0.35 -21.10
N SER A 26 3.44 -0.23 -19.81
CA SER A 26 4.11 0.95 -19.28
C SER A 26 5.48 1.01 -19.94
N LEU A 27 5.66 1.85 -20.96
CA LEU A 27 6.98 2.17 -21.47
C LEU A 27 7.69 2.99 -20.37
N ALA A 28 8.62 2.37 -19.66
CA ALA A 28 9.51 3.08 -18.76
C ALA A 28 10.45 3.97 -19.60
N THR A 29 10.34 5.28 -19.40
CA THR A 29 11.28 6.27 -19.98
C THR A 29 12.59 6.26 -19.17
N PRO A 30 13.68 6.92 -19.62
CA PRO A 30 15.01 6.65 -19.07
C PRO A 30 15.06 6.85 -17.56
N MET A 31 15.61 5.83 -16.91
CA MET A 31 15.86 5.76 -15.49
C MET A 31 17.06 6.66 -15.15
N TRP A 32 16.86 7.63 -14.28
CA TRP A 32 17.95 8.39 -13.70
C TRP A 32 18.38 7.71 -12.41
N GLU A 33 19.69 7.50 -12.22
CA GLU A 33 20.26 6.91 -11.01
C GLU A 33 21.51 7.70 -10.63
N GLU A 34 21.59 8.14 -9.38
CA GLU A 34 22.75 8.85 -8.85
C GLU A 34 23.10 8.36 -7.45
N ARG A 35 24.39 8.06 -7.23
CA ARG A 35 24.93 7.62 -5.94
C ARG A 35 25.60 8.76 -5.20
N GLY A 36 25.43 8.81 -3.89
CA GLY A 36 25.98 9.89 -3.06
C GLY A 36 25.45 11.28 -3.46
N THR A 37 24.17 11.34 -3.81
CA THR A 37 23.51 12.54 -4.29
C THR A 37 23.00 13.43 -3.14
N SER A 38 22.30 14.51 -3.49
CA SER A 38 21.65 15.41 -2.54
C SER A 38 20.16 15.56 -2.84
N VAL A 39 19.38 15.90 -1.81
CA VAL A 39 17.95 16.20 -1.94
C VAL A 39 17.69 17.29 -3.00
N GLN A 40 18.59 18.28 -3.09
CA GLN A 40 18.50 19.35 -4.09
C GLN A 40 18.68 18.84 -5.52
N ALA A 41 19.62 17.92 -5.76
CA ALA A 41 19.85 17.32 -7.07
C ALA A 41 18.63 16.49 -7.51
N ILE A 42 18.07 15.68 -6.59
CA ILE A 42 16.86 14.89 -6.83
C ILE A 42 15.68 15.81 -7.19
N ALA A 43 15.44 16.85 -6.39
CA ALA A 43 14.35 17.81 -6.63
C ALA A 43 14.52 18.54 -7.97
N SER A 44 15.75 18.91 -8.33
CA SER A 44 16.06 19.57 -9.60
C SER A 44 15.80 18.64 -10.79
N HIS A 45 16.19 17.36 -10.68
CA HIS A 45 15.91 16.38 -11.73
C HIS A 45 14.40 16.16 -11.90
N LEU A 46 13.66 15.98 -10.79
CA LEU A 46 12.20 15.83 -10.81
C LEU A 46 11.48 17.02 -11.44
N ALA A 47 11.98 18.24 -11.26
CA ALA A 47 11.44 19.43 -11.93
C ALA A 47 11.69 19.36 -13.44
N SER A 48 12.90 18.98 -13.86
CA SER A 48 13.29 18.94 -15.27
C SER A 48 12.56 17.88 -16.11
N LEU A 49 12.00 16.83 -15.48
CA LEU A 49 11.24 15.77 -16.18
C LEU A 49 10.04 16.30 -16.98
N TRP A 50 9.51 17.46 -16.61
CA TRP A 50 8.27 18.01 -17.15
C TRP A 50 8.48 19.31 -17.93
N ASP A 51 9.74 19.73 -18.09
CA ASP A 51 10.07 20.86 -18.94
C ASP A 51 9.78 20.49 -20.40
N ALA A 52 9.21 21.43 -21.16
CA ALA A 52 8.98 21.22 -22.59
C ALA A 52 10.34 21.01 -23.30
N PRO A 53 10.45 20.04 -24.22
CA PRO A 53 11.72 19.80 -24.90
C PRO A 53 12.17 21.06 -25.65
N THR A 54 13.42 21.43 -25.40
CA THR A 54 14.04 22.65 -25.93
C THR A 54 14.69 22.43 -27.30
N GLU A 55 14.54 21.25 -27.90
CA GLU A 55 15.10 20.99 -29.24
C GLU A 55 14.32 21.82 -30.26
N LEU A 56 15.03 22.67 -30.97
CA LEU A 56 14.53 23.45 -32.10
C LEU A 56 15.03 22.76 -33.37
N ASP A 57 14.21 22.72 -34.42
CA ASP A 57 14.64 22.33 -35.74
C ASP A 57 15.61 23.37 -36.34
N ASP A 58 16.22 23.06 -37.49
CA ASP A 58 17.14 23.99 -38.19
C ASP A 58 16.47 25.33 -38.59
N GLY A 59 15.13 25.42 -38.49
CA GLY A 59 14.33 26.63 -38.72
C GLY A 59 14.04 27.45 -37.47
N GLY A 60 14.38 26.94 -36.27
CA GLY A 60 14.09 27.59 -35.00
C GLY A 60 12.68 27.29 -34.44
N ASP A 61 11.96 26.32 -35.01
CA ASP A 61 10.68 25.84 -34.49
C ASP A 61 10.90 24.66 -33.53
N PRO A 62 10.10 24.49 -32.46
CA PRO A 62 10.24 23.35 -31.55
C PRO A 62 10.11 22.00 -32.28
N LEU A 63 11.14 21.16 -32.17
CA LEU A 63 11.18 19.81 -32.70
C LEU A 63 10.26 18.90 -31.85
N VAL A 64 8.97 18.86 -32.18
CA VAL A 64 8.00 17.99 -31.52
C VAL A 64 8.06 16.58 -32.12
N THR A 65 8.85 15.69 -31.52
CA THR A 65 8.76 14.25 -31.81
C THR A 65 7.60 13.63 -31.03
N GLU A 66 7.08 12.47 -31.45
CA GLU A 66 6.07 11.72 -30.66
C GLU A 66 6.59 11.33 -29.26
N LYS A 67 7.92 11.26 -29.10
CA LYS A 67 8.64 11.13 -27.82
C LYS A 67 8.85 12.46 -27.08
N GLY A 68 8.66 13.58 -27.76
CA GLY A 68 8.86 14.96 -27.30
C GLY A 68 7.58 15.77 -27.16
N LEU A 69 6.39 15.17 -27.33
CA LEU A 69 5.18 15.80 -26.82
C LEU A 69 5.27 15.81 -25.28
N PRO A 70 5.02 16.95 -24.61
CA PRO A 70 4.95 16.97 -23.16
C PRO A 70 3.83 16.04 -22.73
N HIS A 71 4.21 14.86 -22.24
CA HIS A 71 3.24 13.92 -21.72
C HIS A 71 2.50 14.57 -20.55
N GLY A 72 1.18 14.34 -20.47
CA GLY A 72 0.39 14.88 -19.38
C GLY A 72 0.87 14.28 -18.05
N ARG A 73 1.54 15.08 -17.22
CA ARG A 73 1.83 14.68 -15.85
C ARG A 73 0.51 14.61 -15.08
N ALA A 74 0.22 13.47 -14.47
CA ALA A 74 -0.87 13.36 -13.51
C ALA A 74 -0.35 12.84 -12.18
N SER A 75 -0.86 13.42 -11.11
CA SER A 75 -0.70 12.89 -9.77
C SER A 75 -1.92 13.26 -8.95
N VAL A 76 -2.51 12.29 -8.25
CA VAL A 76 -3.64 12.52 -7.34
C VAL A 76 -3.24 12.50 -5.87
N LEU A 77 -2.03 12.01 -5.57
CA LEU A 77 -1.49 11.90 -4.22
C LEU A 77 0.04 11.75 -4.23
N ASN A 78 0.66 12.03 -3.09
CA ASN A 78 2.00 11.53 -2.77
C ASN A 78 1.87 10.20 -2.03
N LEU A 79 2.63 9.18 -2.42
CA LEU A 79 2.66 7.89 -1.74
C LEU A 79 4.06 7.61 -1.21
N LEU A 80 4.20 7.57 0.11
CA LEU A 80 5.45 7.24 0.78
C LEU A 80 5.40 5.79 1.22
N VAL A 81 6.41 5.02 0.86
CA VAL A 81 6.50 3.60 1.25
C VAL A 81 7.87 3.35 1.86
N THR A 82 7.92 2.92 3.11
CA THR A 82 9.19 2.51 3.73
C THR A 82 9.29 1.00 3.70
N VAL A 83 10.43 0.49 3.23
CA VAL A 83 10.69 -0.96 3.10
C VAL A 83 11.99 -1.33 3.81
N VAL A 84 12.15 -2.62 4.09
CA VAL A 84 13.30 -3.15 4.85
C VAL A 84 14.58 -3.26 4.01
N ASP A 85 14.44 -3.48 2.70
CA ASP A 85 15.57 -3.71 1.79
C ASP A 85 15.23 -3.39 0.33
N GLU A 86 16.24 -3.44 -0.54
CA GLU A 86 16.10 -3.20 -1.98
C GLU A 86 15.20 -4.26 -2.65
N ALA A 87 15.20 -5.51 -2.17
CA ALA A 87 14.36 -6.55 -2.75
C ALA A 87 12.86 -6.29 -2.49
N ALA A 88 12.51 -5.75 -1.32
CA ALA A 88 11.18 -5.28 -0.98
C ALA A 88 10.82 -4.03 -1.77
N ALA A 89 11.77 -3.12 -2.01
CA ALA A 89 11.57 -1.95 -2.86
C ALA A 89 11.10 -2.38 -4.27
N GLU A 90 11.78 -3.35 -4.90
CA GLU A 90 11.39 -3.85 -6.23
C GLU A 90 9.98 -4.47 -6.24
N ARG A 91 9.59 -5.20 -5.18
CA ARG A 91 8.22 -5.75 -5.05
C ARG A 91 7.16 -4.65 -4.91
N VAL A 92 7.46 -3.61 -4.13
CA VAL A 92 6.60 -2.44 -3.96
C VAL A 92 6.47 -1.70 -5.29
N VAL A 93 7.57 -1.45 -5.99
CA VAL A 93 7.60 -0.81 -7.31
C VAL A 93 6.71 -1.54 -8.31
N GLN A 94 6.82 -2.86 -8.41
CA GLN A 94 5.92 -3.68 -9.26
C GLN A 94 4.44 -3.46 -8.91
N THR A 95 4.12 -3.37 -7.62
CA THR A 95 2.75 -3.09 -7.15
C THR A 95 2.30 -1.68 -7.56
N LEU A 96 3.17 -0.68 -7.42
CA LEU A 96 2.90 0.72 -7.77
C LEU A 96 2.66 0.91 -9.27
N VAL A 97 3.42 0.21 -10.13
CA VAL A 97 3.20 0.21 -11.58
C VAL A 97 1.79 -0.25 -11.92
N GLY A 98 1.29 -1.30 -11.27
CA GLY A 98 -0.09 -1.77 -11.46
C GLY A 98 -1.16 -0.78 -10.97
N LEU A 99 -0.85 0.03 -9.96
CA LEU A 99 -1.76 1.04 -9.42
C LEU A 99 -1.81 2.32 -10.26
N GLY A 100 -0.69 2.70 -10.88
CA GLY A 100 -0.55 3.98 -11.57
C GLY A 100 -1.46 4.19 -12.78
N ILE A 101 -2.06 3.14 -13.33
CA ILE A 101 -3.12 3.25 -14.36
C ILE A 101 -4.36 3.94 -13.80
N ARG A 102 -4.74 3.65 -12.55
CA ARG A 102 -5.96 4.18 -11.91
C ARG A 102 -5.68 5.31 -10.94
N HIS A 103 -4.52 5.28 -10.32
CA HIS A 103 -4.10 6.21 -9.27
C HIS A 103 -2.69 6.70 -9.59
N PRO A 104 -2.51 7.51 -10.65
CA PRO A 104 -1.20 8.10 -10.93
C PRO A 104 -0.78 8.95 -9.72
N SER A 105 0.42 8.73 -9.23
CA SER A 105 0.93 9.32 -7.99
C SER A 105 2.42 9.55 -8.09
N ARG A 106 2.96 10.53 -7.34
CA ARG A 106 4.38 10.52 -7.01
C ARG A 106 4.60 9.52 -5.88
N ALA A 107 5.19 8.38 -6.22
CA ALA A 107 5.57 7.39 -5.23
C ALA A 107 7.03 7.58 -4.82
N ILE A 108 7.31 7.62 -3.52
CA ILE A 108 8.66 7.67 -2.97
C ILE A 108 8.85 6.44 -2.08
N VAL A 109 9.70 5.51 -2.53
CA VAL A 109 10.06 4.29 -1.81
C VAL A 109 11.37 4.54 -1.05
N LEU A 110 11.35 4.34 0.25
CA LEU A 110 12.46 4.59 1.16
C LEU A 110 13.07 3.25 1.60
N VAL A 111 14.38 3.11 1.40
CA VAL A 111 15.19 1.98 1.86
C VAL A 111 16.21 2.49 2.89
N PRO A 112 15.83 2.62 4.18
CA PRO A 112 16.73 3.10 5.21
C PRO A 112 17.68 2.00 5.70
N HIS A 113 18.99 2.29 5.69
CA HIS A 113 20.04 1.45 6.29
C HIS A 113 20.71 2.21 7.44
N GLN A 114 20.36 1.84 8.68
CA GLN A 114 21.02 2.40 9.87
C GLN A 114 22.44 1.83 10.00
N GLY A 115 23.44 2.68 10.26
CA GLY A 115 24.86 2.28 10.38
C GLY A 115 25.83 3.12 9.54
N SER A 116 27.13 2.83 9.55
CA SER A 116 28.10 3.68 8.84
C SER A 116 28.05 3.48 7.31
N GLY A 117 27.75 4.53 6.55
CA GLY A 117 27.84 4.56 5.09
C GLY A 117 28.53 5.83 4.60
N ALA A 118 29.43 5.72 3.61
CA ALA A 118 30.17 6.87 3.07
C ALA A 118 29.31 7.79 2.18
N ALA A 119 28.25 7.24 1.58
CA ALA A 119 27.27 7.97 0.77
C ALA A 119 25.90 7.91 1.48
N PRO A 120 25.40 9.03 2.04
CA PRO A 120 24.19 9.02 2.87
C PRO A 120 22.91 8.85 2.06
N LEU A 121 22.94 9.08 0.74
CA LEU A 121 21.76 9.09 -0.11
C LEU A 121 22.10 8.66 -1.53
N ASP A 122 21.48 7.57 -1.99
CA ASP A 122 21.38 7.22 -3.40
C ASP A 122 19.92 7.39 -3.85
N ALA A 123 19.72 7.74 -5.12
CA ALA A 123 18.38 7.93 -5.66
C ALA A 123 18.25 7.33 -7.06
N ARG A 124 17.10 6.70 -7.32
CA ARG A 124 16.66 6.21 -8.61
C ARG A 124 15.31 6.82 -8.95
N ILE A 125 15.18 7.45 -10.10
CA ILE A 125 13.94 8.06 -10.57
C ILE A 125 13.51 7.38 -11.86
N SER A 126 12.26 6.92 -11.88
CA SER A 126 11.62 6.27 -13.02
C SER A 126 10.38 7.05 -13.42
N THR A 127 10.11 7.13 -14.73
CA THR A 127 8.86 7.68 -15.27
C THR A 127 8.07 6.59 -15.94
N HIS A 128 6.78 6.52 -15.62
CA HIS A 128 5.85 5.52 -16.12
C HIS A 128 4.76 6.24 -16.91
N CYS A 129 4.54 5.82 -18.15
CA CYS A 129 3.61 6.48 -19.06
C CYS A 129 2.58 5.49 -19.59
N ASN A 130 1.33 5.69 -19.21
CA ASN A 130 0.20 4.86 -19.64
C ASN A 130 -0.63 5.57 -20.70
N ALA A 131 -1.19 4.82 -21.65
CA ALA A 131 -2.14 5.38 -22.60
C ALA A 131 -3.39 5.89 -21.85
N ALA A 132 -3.86 7.09 -22.16
CA ALA A 132 -5.12 7.58 -21.59
C ALA A 132 -6.29 6.69 -22.06
N SER A 133 -7.20 6.38 -21.14
CA SER A 133 -8.44 5.69 -21.46
C SER A 133 -9.26 6.54 -22.42
N GLY A 134 -9.30 6.19 -23.71
CA GLY A 134 -10.05 6.92 -24.74
C GLY A 134 -9.23 7.49 -25.90
N GLY A 135 -7.93 7.17 -26.01
CA GLY A 135 -7.12 7.55 -27.18
C GLY A 135 -6.57 8.98 -27.16
N GLY A 136 -6.46 9.59 -25.98
CA GLY A 136 -5.80 10.89 -25.77
C GLY A 136 -4.33 10.77 -25.35
N ASP A 137 -3.72 11.92 -25.02
CA ASP A 137 -2.32 12.01 -24.59
C ASP A 137 -1.99 11.07 -23.43
N ARG A 138 -0.79 10.49 -23.45
CA ARG A 138 -0.36 9.54 -22.42
C ARG A 138 -0.24 10.26 -21.07
N VAL A 139 -0.69 9.58 -20.03
CA VAL A 139 -0.58 10.04 -18.65
C VAL A 139 0.70 9.47 -18.05
N CYS A 140 1.58 10.35 -17.59
CA CYS A 140 2.81 9.94 -16.95
C CYS A 140 2.85 10.33 -15.47
N TYR A 141 3.58 9.54 -14.70
CA TYR A 141 3.86 9.76 -13.28
C TYR A 141 5.26 9.26 -12.94
N GLU A 142 5.76 9.70 -11.79
CA GLU A 142 7.11 9.41 -11.32
C GLU A 142 7.14 8.49 -10.10
N GLU A 143 8.13 7.61 -10.09
CA GLU A 143 8.55 6.81 -8.95
C GLU A 143 9.96 7.25 -8.57
N VAL A 144 10.20 7.41 -7.27
CA VAL A 144 11.50 7.73 -6.70
C VAL A 144 11.85 6.64 -5.69
N VAL A 145 12.98 5.97 -5.84
CA VAL A 145 13.54 5.07 -4.83
C VAL A 145 14.74 5.74 -4.20
N LEU A 146 14.72 5.88 -2.87
CA LEU A 146 15.77 6.49 -2.08
C LEU A 146 16.40 5.44 -1.17
N THR A 147 17.69 5.19 -1.36
CA THR A 147 18.46 4.37 -0.41
C THR A 147 19.22 5.33 0.52
N VAL A 148 18.79 5.39 1.77
CA VAL A 148 19.29 6.36 2.77
C VAL A 148 20.15 5.62 3.79
N ARG A 149 21.37 6.10 4.05
CA ARG A 149 22.32 5.41 4.93
C ARG A 149 22.82 6.30 6.07
N GLY A 150 23.13 5.68 7.20
CA GLY A 150 23.69 6.36 8.36
C GLY A 150 22.75 7.32 9.04
N GLU A 151 23.29 8.40 9.60
CA GLU A 151 22.52 9.39 10.39
C GLU A 151 21.36 9.99 9.59
N ALA A 152 21.50 10.09 8.25
CA ALA A 152 20.44 10.55 7.37
C ALA A 152 19.18 9.65 7.45
N ALA A 153 19.34 8.34 7.73
CA ALA A 153 18.22 7.41 7.86
C ALA A 153 17.39 7.66 9.14
N GLU A 154 17.90 8.43 10.11
CA GLU A 154 17.16 8.87 11.30
C GLU A 154 16.30 10.12 11.02
N HIS A 155 16.44 10.74 9.85
CA HIS A 155 15.82 12.01 9.48
C HIS A 155 15.07 11.94 8.13
N LEU A 156 14.38 10.83 7.86
CA LEU A 156 13.67 10.61 6.59
C LEU A 156 12.64 11.69 6.26
N SER A 157 11.93 12.22 7.25
CA SER A 157 10.95 13.29 7.07
C SER A 157 11.54 14.53 6.40
N GLY A 158 12.75 14.93 6.80
CA GLY A 158 13.47 16.08 6.22
C GLY A 158 13.98 15.83 4.79
N ILE A 159 14.28 14.57 4.45
CA ILE A 159 14.68 14.17 3.09
C ILE A 159 13.48 14.19 2.14
N VAL A 160 12.33 13.69 2.62
CA VAL A 160 11.15 13.45 1.79
C VAL A 160 10.31 14.70 1.60
N ALA A 161 10.13 15.53 2.63
CA ALA A 161 9.30 16.74 2.57
C ALA A 161 9.51 17.61 1.31
N PRO A 162 10.74 17.96 0.89
CA PRO A 162 10.96 18.77 -0.31
C PRO A 162 10.72 18.03 -1.64
N LEU A 163 10.58 16.71 -1.61
CA LEU A 163 10.32 15.87 -2.79
C LEU A 163 8.83 15.63 -3.02
N LEU A 164 7.96 16.00 -2.07
CA LEU A 164 6.52 15.91 -2.20
C LEU A 164 5.99 16.91 -3.24
N ILE A 165 4.90 16.54 -3.92
CA ILE A 165 4.11 17.48 -4.69
C ILE A 165 3.25 18.28 -3.72
N HIS A 166 3.41 19.60 -3.74
CA HIS A 166 2.61 20.51 -2.94
C HIS A 166 1.11 20.41 -3.27
N ASP A 167 0.24 20.68 -2.29
CA ASP A 167 -1.23 20.62 -2.37
C ASP A 167 -1.84 19.24 -2.68
N LEU A 168 -1.05 18.18 -2.77
CA LEU A 168 -1.57 16.80 -2.89
C LEU A 168 -1.54 16.08 -1.54
N PRO A 169 -2.56 15.25 -1.25
CA PRO A 169 -2.58 14.49 -0.01
C PRO A 169 -1.43 13.48 0.02
N THR A 170 -0.77 13.36 1.16
CA THR A 170 0.36 12.45 1.40
C THR A 170 -0.12 11.22 2.15
N HIS A 171 0.03 10.07 1.50
CA HIS A 171 -0.32 8.76 2.06
C HIS A 171 0.96 8.03 2.46
N ILE A 172 0.99 7.52 3.69
CA ILE A 172 2.08 6.68 4.20
C ILE A 172 1.61 5.23 4.10
N TRP A 173 2.26 4.41 3.30
CA TRP A 173 2.03 2.98 3.29
C TRP A 173 3.19 2.29 4.00
N TRP A 174 2.87 1.50 5.02
CA TRP A 174 3.82 0.66 5.73
C TRP A 174 3.53 -0.82 5.44
N PRO A 175 4.30 -1.48 4.56
CA PRO A 175 4.23 -2.93 4.38
C PRO A 175 4.77 -3.66 5.62
N GLY A 176 4.05 -4.68 6.12
CA GLY A 176 4.46 -5.43 7.31
C GLY A 176 3.96 -4.83 8.63
N ASP A 177 4.52 -5.30 9.76
CA ASP A 177 4.25 -4.74 11.09
C ASP A 177 4.89 -3.36 11.24
N PRO A 178 4.11 -2.30 11.54
CA PRO A 178 4.69 -0.99 11.79
C PRO A 178 5.60 -1.00 13.02
N PRO A 179 6.76 -0.30 12.99
CA PRO A 179 7.67 -0.21 14.13
C PRO A 179 7.12 0.80 15.13
N TRP A 180 6.06 0.40 15.82
CA TRP A 180 5.33 1.28 16.72
C TRP A 180 6.21 1.90 17.80
N GLY A 181 6.19 3.23 17.89
CA GLY A 181 7.02 3.99 18.83
C GLY A 181 8.43 4.32 18.30
N ASP A 182 8.79 3.87 17.10
CA ASP A 182 9.98 4.34 16.41
C ASP A 182 9.82 5.82 16.00
N PRO A 183 10.78 6.70 16.33
CA PRO A 183 10.68 8.13 16.02
C PRO A 183 10.60 8.44 14.52
N VAL A 184 11.27 7.66 13.66
CA VAL A 184 11.28 7.89 12.22
C VAL A 184 9.91 7.57 11.64
N PHE A 185 9.31 6.45 12.05
CA PHE A 185 7.95 6.10 11.70
C PHE A 185 6.95 7.17 12.14
N GLU A 186 6.99 7.61 13.40
CA GLU A 186 6.05 8.61 13.93
C GLU A 186 6.18 9.96 13.20
N GLN A 187 7.40 10.38 12.83
CA GLN A 187 7.61 11.59 12.02
C GLN A 187 7.02 11.48 10.61
N LEU A 188 7.19 10.33 9.95
CA LEU A 188 6.58 10.10 8.63
C LEU A 188 5.05 10.09 8.71
N VAL A 189 4.50 9.48 9.76
CA VAL A 189 3.07 9.45 10.03
C VAL A 189 2.50 10.85 10.31
N GLU A 190 3.23 11.70 11.04
CA GLU A 190 2.82 13.09 11.31
C GLU A 190 2.80 13.95 10.04
N MET A 191 3.68 13.66 9.07
CA MET A 191 3.69 14.30 7.76
C MET A 191 2.56 13.83 6.83
N GLY A 192 1.92 12.68 7.12
CA GLY A 192 0.92 12.05 6.27
C GLY A 192 -0.53 12.33 6.65
N ASP A 193 -1.37 12.54 5.63
CA ASP A 193 -2.84 12.68 5.77
C ASP A 193 -3.54 11.34 6.05
N ARG A 194 -2.93 10.24 5.61
CA ARG A 194 -3.43 8.89 5.82
C ARG A 194 -2.29 7.88 5.95
N VAL A 195 -2.43 6.96 6.90
CA VAL A 195 -1.57 5.79 7.04
C VAL A 195 -2.29 4.55 6.55
N ILE A 196 -1.64 3.76 5.70
CA ILE A 196 -2.11 2.51 5.14
C ILE A 196 -1.27 1.39 5.76
N VAL A 197 -1.94 0.47 6.44
CA VAL A 197 -1.34 -0.71 7.07
C VAL A 197 -2.09 -1.96 6.64
N ASP A 198 -1.52 -3.12 6.93
CA ASP A 198 -2.22 -4.38 6.83
C ASP A 198 -2.22 -5.09 8.19
N SER A 199 -3.35 -5.10 8.89
CA SER A 199 -3.40 -5.72 10.22
C SER A 199 -3.18 -7.23 10.22
N ALA A 200 -3.19 -7.88 9.04
CA ALA A 200 -2.76 -9.27 8.92
C ALA A 200 -1.25 -9.46 9.15
N ASP A 201 -0.44 -8.41 9.00
CA ASP A 201 1.00 -8.48 9.20
C ASP A 201 1.42 -8.12 10.64
N PHE A 202 0.48 -7.77 11.53
CA PHE A 202 0.82 -7.36 12.90
C PHE A 202 1.29 -8.53 13.75
N CYS A 203 2.50 -8.41 14.32
CA CYS A 203 3.06 -9.38 15.26
C CYS A 203 2.24 -9.47 16.56
N ASP A 204 1.89 -8.31 17.15
CA ASP A 204 0.90 -8.19 18.23
C ASP A 204 -0.39 -7.60 17.66
N LEU A 205 -1.29 -8.45 17.15
CA LEU A 205 -2.53 -8.02 16.53
C LEU A 205 -3.40 -7.13 17.44
N LEU A 206 -3.58 -7.50 18.71
CA LEU A 206 -4.45 -6.73 19.61
C LEU A 206 -3.80 -5.40 20.02
N GLY A 207 -2.50 -5.39 20.27
CA GLY A 207 -1.74 -4.16 20.52
C GLY A 207 -1.72 -3.26 19.29
N GLY A 208 -1.41 -3.80 18.12
CA GLY A 208 -1.40 -3.11 16.83
C GLY A 208 -2.75 -2.48 16.50
N LEU A 209 -3.87 -3.20 16.66
CA LEU A 209 -5.21 -2.65 16.47
C LEU A 209 -5.53 -1.50 17.45
N ARG A 210 -5.06 -1.59 18.72
CA ARG A 210 -5.21 -0.49 19.68
C ARG A 210 -4.40 0.74 19.27
N ARG A 211 -3.14 0.55 18.87
CA ARG A 211 -2.26 1.63 18.39
C ARG A 211 -2.84 2.29 17.14
N THR A 212 -3.30 1.48 16.19
CA THR A 212 -4.03 1.93 14.99
C THR A 212 -5.28 2.74 15.36
N SER A 213 -6.05 2.30 16.36
CA SER A 213 -7.20 3.07 16.86
C SER A 213 -6.81 4.42 17.49
N HIS A 214 -5.64 4.53 18.09
CA HIS A 214 -5.13 5.80 18.60
C HIS A 214 -4.68 6.71 17.47
N LEU A 215 -3.99 6.15 16.48
CA LEU A 215 -3.56 6.85 15.28
C LEU A 215 -4.73 7.46 14.50
N ARG A 216 -5.86 6.73 14.38
CA ARG A 216 -7.10 7.22 13.77
C ARG A 216 -7.67 8.51 14.37
N ARG A 217 -7.24 8.89 15.58
CA ARG A 217 -7.66 10.15 16.21
C ARG A 217 -6.86 11.36 15.71
N ARG A 218 -5.75 11.13 15.01
CA ARG A 218 -4.79 12.14 14.56
C ARG A 218 -4.64 12.19 13.04
N SER A 219 -4.69 11.04 12.37
CA SER A 219 -4.56 10.92 10.91
C SER A 219 -5.60 9.94 10.35
N GLY A 220 -5.84 10.00 9.04
CA GLY A 220 -6.62 8.96 8.35
C GLY A 220 -5.93 7.61 8.49
N VAL A 221 -6.69 6.53 8.59
CA VAL A 221 -6.12 5.17 8.54
C VAL A 221 -6.90 4.33 7.55
N GLY A 222 -6.18 3.67 6.64
CA GLY A 222 -6.65 2.56 5.84
C GLY A 222 -6.04 1.25 6.35
N ASP A 223 -6.85 0.22 6.48
CA ASP A 223 -6.38 -1.13 6.80
C ASP A 223 -6.74 -2.05 5.63
N LEU A 224 -5.74 -2.62 4.96
CA LEU A 224 -5.95 -3.51 3.82
C LEU A 224 -6.71 -4.78 4.21
N SER A 225 -6.53 -5.28 5.45
CA SER A 225 -7.31 -6.39 5.97
C SER A 225 -8.79 -6.04 6.17
N TRP A 226 -9.08 -4.78 6.51
CA TRP A 226 -10.46 -4.26 6.58
C TRP A 226 -11.08 -4.17 5.19
N GLU A 227 -10.35 -3.65 4.20
CA GLU A 227 -10.86 -3.56 2.82
C GLU A 227 -11.14 -4.94 2.23
N ARG A 228 -10.31 -5.95 2.53
CA ARG A 228 -10.55 -7.36 2.14
C ARG A 228 -11.85 -7.94 2.71
N LEU A 229 -12.44 -7.33 3.75
CA LEU A 229 -13.72 -7.77 4.32
C LEU A 229 -14.95 -7.18 3.62
N ALA A 230 -14.80 -6.21 2.72
CA ALA A 230 -15.93 -5.48 2.13
C ALA A 230 -17.00 -6.42 1.56
N TRP A 231 -16.59 -7.48 0.84
CA TRP A 231 -17.53 -8.47 0.29
C TRP A 231 -18.24 -9.29 1.37
N TRP A 232 -17.57 -9.67 2.45
CA TRP A 232 -18.19 -10.39 3.57
C TRP A 232 -19.15 -9.53 4.38
N GLN A 233 -18.85 -8.23 4.50
CA GLN A 233 -19.74 -7.27 5.14
C GLN A 233 -21.01 -7.07 4.31
N GLU A 234 -20.84 -6.89 3.00
CA GLU A 234 -21.93 -6.73 2.04
C GLU A 234 -22.84 -7.98 2.01
N LEU A 235 -22.26 -9.17 1.84
CA LEU A 235 -23.03 -10.43 1.83
C LEU A 235 -23.85 -10.62 3.11
N THR A 236 -23.29 -10.29 4.27
CA THR A 236 -24.03 -10.39 5.53
C THR A 236 -25.11 -9.33 5.67
N ALA A 237 -24.87 -8.11 5.20
CA ALA A 237 -25.89 -7.06 5.18
C ALA A 237 -27.09 -7.44 4.30
N GLN A 238 -26.86 -8.09 3.16
CA GLN A 238 -27.89 -8.48 2.20
C GLN A 238 -28.97 -9.40 2.78
N PHE A 239 -28.66 -10.25 3.78
CA PHE A 239 -29.67 -11.05 4.49
C PHE A 239 -30.74 -10.20 5.18
N PHE A 240 -30.45 -8.93 5.45
CA PHE A 240 -31.32 -8.00 6.16
C PHE A 240 -31.81 -6.82 5.30
N ASP A 241 -31.53 -6.82 4.00
CA ASP A 241 -32.00 -5.76 3.10
C ASP A 241 -33.53 -5.73 3.00
N ALA A 242 -34.17 -6.90 2.94
CA ALA A 242 -35.62 -6.97 2.94
C ALA A 242 -36.18 -6.53 4.32
N PRO A 243 -37.11 -5.56 4.40
CA PRO A 243 -37.64 -5.06 5.67
C PRO A 243 -38.17 -6.14 6.62
N ARG A 244 -38.73 -7.23 6.07
CA ARG A 244 -39.24 -8.38 6.83
C ARG A 244 -38.15 -9.12 7.63
N PHE A 245 -36.88 -9.01 7.25
CA PHE A 245 -35.77 -9.66 7.94
C PHE A 245 -35.11 -8.74 8.98
N ARG A 246 -35.21 -7.41 8.83
CA ARG A 246 -34.63 -6.44 9.79
C ARG A 246 -35.14 -6.59 11.22
N ARG A 247 -36.40 -7.03 11.38
CA ARG A 247 -37.00 -7.32 12.69
C ARG A 247 -36.29 -8.39 13.50
N TYR A 248 -35.44 -9.22 12.86
CA TYR A 248 -34.67 -10.25 13.54
C TYR A 248 -33.32 -9.75 14.07
N LEU A 249 -32.82 -8.60 13.60
CA LEU A 249 -31.52 -8.03 14.03
C LEU A 249 -31.41 -7.88 15.56
N PRO A 250 -32.41 -7.36 16.29
CA PRO A 250 -32.33 -7.22 17.74
C PRO A 250 -32.27 -8.56 18.50
N ASN A 251 -32.68 -9.66 17.86
CA ASN A 251 -32.71 -10.99 18.49
C ASN A 251 -31.39 -11.76 18.30
N LEU A 252 -30.45 -11.22 17.51
CA LEU A 252 -29.13 -11.80 17.38
C LEU A 252 -28.38 -11.64 18.71
N SER A 253 -28.01 -12.78 19.30
CA SER A 253 -27.35 -12.84 20.62
C SER A 253 -25.99 -13.53 20.60
N ARG A 254 -25.65 -14.19 19.49
CA ARG A 254 -24.41 -14.95 19.34
C ARG A 254 -23.88 -14.85 17.91
N LEU A 255 -22.58 -14.61 17.79
CA LEU A 255 -21.82 -14.69 16.55
C LEU A 255 -20.76 -15.77 16.74
N HIS A 256 -20.66 -16.71 15.79
CA HIS A 256 -19.59 -17.71 15.77
C HIS A 256 -18.86 -17.55 14.44
N ILE A 257 -17.57 -17.20 14.50
CA ILE A 257 -16.72 -17.06 13.33
C ILE A 257 -15.75 -18.23 13.34
N ARG A 258 -15.72 -18.99 12.25
CA ARG A 258 -14.72 -20.02 12.01
C ARG A 258 -13.91 -19.59 10.79
N TYR A 259 -12.59 -19.63 10.92
CA TYR A 259 -11.66 -19.25 9.88
C TYR A 259 -10.56 -20.30 9.75
N ALA A 260 -9.93 -20.35 8.58
CA ALA A 260 -8.83 -21.28 8.34
C ALA A 260 -7.49 -20.64 8.76
N LEU A 261 -6.65 -21.41 9.44
CA LEU A 261 -5.25 -21.06 9.69
C LEU A 261 -4.39 -21.71 8.59
N PRO A 262 -3.36 -21.01 8.07
CA PRO A 262 -2.32 -21.65 7.29
C PRO A 262 -1.67 -22.79 8.11
N PRO A 263 -1.20 -23.88 7.47
CA PRO A 263 -0.51 -24.96 8.19
C PRO A 263 0.74 -24.45 8.92
N ALA A 264 1.00 -24.97 10.13
CA ALA A 264 2.13 -24.56 10.98
C ALA A 264 3.51 -24.66 10.31
N ALA A 265 3.68 -25.50 9.27
CA ALA A 265 4.92 -25.57 8.48
C ALA A 265 5.23 -24.29 7.67
N SER A 266 4.25 -23.39 7.53
CA SER A 266 4.41 -22.04 6.98
C SER A 266 4.53 -20.95 8.06
N GLN A 267 4.43 -21.31 9.34
CA GLN A 267 4.69 -20.43 10.48
C GLN A 267 6.15 -20.65 10.90
N ARG A 268 7.07 -19.92 10.27
CA ARG A 268 8.49 -19.94 10.68
C ARG A 268 8.60 -19.36 12.09
N HIS A 269 9.26 -20.11 12.98
CA HIS A 269 9.63 -19.65 14.30
C HIS A 269 10.71 -18.56 14.17
N ASP A 270 10.53 -17.51 14.96
CA ASP A 270 11.51 -16.46 15.23
C ASP A 270 12.90 -17.04 15.49
N GLU A 271 13.91 -16.50 14.78
CA GLU A 271 15.21 -16.11 15.34
C GLU A 271 16.08 -15.36 14.32
N ASP A 272 15.81 -15.47 13.01
CA ASP A 272 16.38 -14.59 11.97
C ASP A 272 15.26 -13.77 11.31
N ALA A 273 15.39 -12.45 11.43
CA ALA A 273 14.44 -11.46 10.95
C ALA A 273 14.33 -11.50 9.42
N ASP A 274 13.20 -12.01 8.92
CA ASP A 274 12.65 -11.71 7.60
C ASP A 274 11.24 -12.31 7.54
N VAL A 275 10.26 -11.56 8.08
CA VAL A 275 8.84 -11.87 7.86
C VAL A 275 8.56 -11.62 6.38
N ALA A 276 8.46 -12.70 5.59
CA ALA A 276 7.99 -12.59 4.22
C ALA A 276 6.59 -11.93 4.23
N PRO A 277 6.36 -10.86 3.45
CA PRO A 277 5.07 -10.19 3.37
C PRO A 277 3.94 -11.21 3.11
N GLY A 278 2.87 -11.16 3.90
CA GLY A 278 1.68 -11.97 3.66
C GLY A 278 1.60 -13.33 4.34
N THR A 279 2.31 -13.58 5.44
CA THR A 279 1.96 -14.68 6.37
C THR A 279 0.84 -14.17 7.28
N PRO A 280 -0.45 -14.50 7.02
CA PRO A 280 -1.55 -13.80 7.68
C PRO A 280 -1.58 -14.17 9.16
N ALA A 281 -1.74 -13.19 10.05
CA ALA A 281 -2.43 -13.37 11.32
C ALA A 281 -3.93 -13.57 10.98
N PRO A 282 -4.44 -14.80 10.83
CA PRO A 282 -5.74 -15.02 10.18
C PRO A 282 -6.91 -14.56 11.07
N MET A 283 -6.58 -14.25 12.33
CA MET A 283 -7.45 -13.66 13.32
C MET A 283 -7.78 -12.17 13.04
N ALA A 284 -6.96 -11.44 12.25
CA ALA A 284 -7.18 -10.01 12.00
C ALA A 284 -8.54 -9.75 11.35
N GLN A 285 -8.80 -10.41 10.22
CA GLN A 285 -10.07 -10.30 9.50
C GLN A 285 -11.26 -10.79 10.35
N ALA A 286 -11.10 -11.90 11.07
CA ALA A 286 -12.16 -12.42 11.93
C ALA A 286 -12.53 -11.43 13.06
N LEU A 287 -11.53 -10.83 13.71
CA LEU A 287 -11.74 -9.83 14.76
C LEU A 287 -12.32 -8.53 14.23
N LEU A 288 -11.82 -8.03 13.11
CA LEU A 288 -12.35 -6.84 12.45
C LEU A 288 -13.82 -7.05 12.04
N TYR A 289 -14.14 -8.23 11.51
CA TYR A 289 -15.51 -8.61 11.16
C TYR A 289 -16.43 -8.70 12.38
N ALA A 290 -15.96 -9.33 13.46
CA ALA A 290 -16.68 -9.36 14.74
C ALA A 290 -16.91 -7.94 15.28
N GLY A 291 -15.89 -7.06 15.20
CA GLY A 291 -15.97 -5.66 15.60
C GLY A 291 -16.97 -4.87 14.76
N TRP A 292 -17.04 -5.12 13.45
CA TRP A 292 -18.05 -4.54 12.56
C TRP A 292 -19.46 -4.96 12.98
N ILE A 293 -19.74 -6.27 13.13
CA ILE A 293 -21.06 -6.76 13.56
C ILE A 293 -21.44 -6.18 14.93
N ALA A 294 -20.52 -6.21 15.89
CA ALA A 294 -20.76 -5.66 17.22
C ALA A 294 -21.12 -4.18 17.16
N THR A 295 -20.44 -3.40 16.31
CA THR A 295 -20.75 -1.98 16.11
C THR A 295 -22.12 -1.79 15.45
N ARG A 296 -22.48 -2.58 14.43
CA ARG A 296 -23.78 -2.49 13.75
C ARG A 296 -24.96 -2.90 14.62
N LEU A 297 -24.77 -3.87 15.51
CA LEU A 297 -25.80 -4.37 16.43
C LEU A 297 -25.80 -3.67 17.80
N GLY A 298 -24.89 -2.72 18.03
CA GLY A 298 -24.75 -2.02 19.31
C GLY A 298 -24.30 -2.93 20.46
N TRP A 299 -23.68 -4.07 20.16
CA TRP A 299 -23.15 -4.97 21.18
C TRP A 299 -21.99 -4.29 21.92
N ARG A 300 -22.03 -4.38 23.25
CA ARG A 300 -20.97 -3.85 24.12
C ARG A 300 -20.19 -4.98 24.74
N ARG A 301 -18.89 -4.79 24.86
CA ARG A 301 -18.01 -5.75 25.54
C ARG A 301 -18.38 -5.83 27.02
N HIS A 302 -18.93 -6.96 27.44
CA HIS A 302 -19.18 -7.24 28.86
C HIS A 302 -18.01 -8.01 29.50
N ARG A 303 -17.47 -9.03 28.83
CA ARG A 303 -16.34 -9.84 29.30
C ARG A 303 -15.61 -10.43 28.09
N THR A 304 -14.29 -10.47 28.13
CA THR A 304 -13.50 -11.32 27.23
C THR A 304 -13.36 -12.67 27.91
N LEU A 305 -13.92 -13.73 27.31
CA LEU A 305 -13.74 -15.09 27.82
C LEU A 305 -12.30 -15.55 27.48
N ALA A 306 -11.71 -16.39 28.33
CA ALA A 306 -10.38 -16.95 28.11
C ALA A 306 -10.40 -17.88 26.88
N ALA A 307 -9.21 -18.10 26.29
CA ALA A 307 -9.04 -19.07 25.21
C ALA A 307 -9.66 -20.42 25.60
N LEU A 308 -10.44 -21.00 24.70
CA LEU A 308 -10.97 -22.35 24.88
C LEU A 308 -9.80 -23.33 24.83
N GLU A 309 -9.74 -24.27 25.78
CA GLU A 309 -8.65 -25.25 25.94
C GLU A 309 -8.42 -26.12 24.68
N GLU A 310 -9.37 -26.13 23.73
CA GLU A 310 -9.26 -26.79 22.42
C GLU A 310 -8.63 -25.91 21.32
N GLY A 311 -7.88 -24.87 21.67
CA GLY A 311 -7.09 -24.08 20.72
C GLY A 311 -7.90 -23.06 19.91
N GLY A 312 -9.03 -22.58 20.44
CA GLY A 312 -9.86 -21.55 19.83
C GLY A 312 -10.04 -20.32 20.72
N PHE A 313 -10.23 -19.15 20.10
CA PHE A 313 -10.65 -17.90 20.75
C PHE A 313 -12.14 -17.63 20.52
#